data_AF-A0A7H4LZJ6-F1
#
_entry.id   AF-A0A7H4LZJ6-F1
#
_cell.length_a   1.000
_cell.length_b   1.000
_cell.length_c   1.000
_cell.angle_alpha   90.00
_cell.angle_beta   90.00
_cell.angle_gamma   90.00
#
_symmetry.space_group_name_H-M   'P 1'
#
loop_
_entity.id
_entity.type
_entity.pdbx_description
1 polymer ?
#
loop_
_entity_poly.entity_id
_entity_poly.type
_entity_poly.pdbx_seq_one_letter_code
_entity_poly.pdbx_strand_id
1 'polypeptide(L)'
;MNGLAKAQLSDAVSGDKKMWFCSEFVSDAFAKAGHPLTLAQPGWISPSDLLHMREGDVANFKPETQLQYIGHLKLGIYIKTSRLVGLN
;
A
#
# COMPACT_ATOMS: atom_id res chain seq x y z
N MET A 1 4.52 -28.99 -0.53
CA MET A 1 3.79 -27.72 -0.24
C MET A 1 4.62 -26.56 -0.79
N ASN A 2 4.44 -26.11 -2.05
CA ASN A 2 5.25 -25.01 -2.61
C ASN A 2 4.45 -24.05 -3.52
N GLY A 3 3.11 -24.18 -3.58
CA GLY A 3 2.28 -23.45 -4.54
C GLY A 3 1.62 -22.18 -4.02
N LEU A 4 1.31 -22.09 -2.72
CA LEU A 4 0.49 -21.00 -2.18
C LEU A 4 1.30 -19.74 -1.87
N ALA A 5 2.48 -19.87 -1.27
CA ALA A 5 3.32 -18.73 -0.88
C ALA A 5 3.84 -17.93 -2.09
N LYS A 6 4.08 -18.59 -3.23
CA LYS A 6 4.66 -17.95 -4.43
C LYS A 6 3.65 -17.08 -5.19
N ALA A 7 2.34 -17.28 -4.98
CA ALA A 7 1.31 -16.42 -5.54
C ALA A 7 1.06 -15.15 -4.70
N GLN A 8 1.46 -15.16 -3.43
CA GLN A 8 1.25 -14.05 -2.50
C GLN A 8 2.41 -13.05 -2.49
N LEU A 9 3.61 -13.49 -2.90
CA LEU A 9 4.84 -12.73 -2.84
C LEU A 9 5.37 -12.57 -4.25
N SER A 10 5.65 -11.32 -4.63
CA SER A 10 6.12 -11.02 -5.97
C SER A 10 7.64 -11.15 -6.04
N ASP A 11 8.18 -11.64 -7.15
CA ASP A 11 9.63 -11.72 -7.33
C ASP A 11 10.23 -10.30 -7.44
N ALA A 12 11.31 -10.05 -6.70
CA ALA A 12 11.98 -8.75 -6.62
C ALA A 12 12.96 -8.51 -7.79
N VAL A 13 13.20 -9.53 -8.62
CA VAL A 13 14.32 -9.58 -9.59
C VAL A 13 13.81 -9.67 -11.03
N SER A 14 12.98 -8.72 -11.47
CA SER A 14 12.79 -8.53 -12.90
C SER A 14 12.62 -7.05 -13.22
N GLY A 15 13.61 -6.48 -13.90
CA GLY A 15 13.62 -5.07 -14.32
C GLY A 15 12.45 -4.70 -15.27
N ASP A 16 11.77 -5.70 -15.82
CA ASP A 16 10.60 -5.54 -16.71
C ASP A 16 9.29 -5.94 -16.03
N LYS A 17 9.16 -5.68 -14.73
CA LYS A 17 7.91 -5.95 -14.02
C LYS A 17 6.81 -5.01 -14.51
N LYS A 18 5.88 -5.55 -15.31
CA LYS A 18 4.73 -4.81 -15.87
C LYS A 18 3.47 -4.89 -14.99
N MET A 19 3.52 -5.69 -13.93
CA MET A 19 2.37 -6.02 -13.08
C MET A 19 2.81 -6.04 -11.62
N TRP A 20 2.07 -5.33 -10.78
CA TRP A 20 2.30 -5.25 -9.33
C TRP A 20 1.05 -5.68 -8.59
N PHE A 21 1.24 -6.27 -7.42
CA PHE A 21 0.14 -6.34 -6.45
C PHE A 21 -0.14 -4.93 -5.90
N CYS A 22 -1.38 -4.69 -5.49
CA CYS A 22 -1.76 -3.38 -4.95
C CYS A 22 -0.90 -2.99 -3.73
N SER A 23 -0.58 -3.95 -2.87
CA SER A 23 0.28 -3.73 -1.70
C SER A 23 1.70 -3.37 -2.07
N GLU A 24 2.29 -4.13 -2.98
CA GLU A 24 3.64 -3.87 -3.49
C GLU A 24 3.71 -2.49 -4.15
N PHE A 25 2.75 -2.17 -5.02
CA PHE A 25 2.70 -0.88 -5.71
C PHE A 25 2.66 0.28 -4.72
N VAL A 26 1.78 0.21 -3.72
CA VAL A 26 1.65 1.26 -2.70
C VAL A 26 2.94 1.37 -1.89
N SER A 27 3.50 0.27 -1.38
CA SER A 27 4.73 0.29 -0.60
C SER A 27 5.93 0.84 -1.39
N ASP A 28 6.09 0.44 -2.65
CA ASP A 28 7.16 0.92 -3.53
C ASP A 28 7.00 2.40 -3.89
N ALA A 29 5.78 2.84 -4.18
CA ALA A 29 5.49 4.25 -4.46
C ALA A 29 5.83 5.17 -3.28
N PHE A 30 5.44 4.78 -2.06
CA PHE A 30 5.76 5.52 -0.84
C PHE A 30 7.27 5.54 -0.54
N ALA A 31 7.96 4.42 -0.75
CA ALA A 31 9.42 4.36 -0.64
C ALA A 31 10.10 5.32 -1.65
N LYS A 32 9.67 5.32 -2.92
CA LYS A 32 10.18 6.24 -3.95
C LYS A 32 9.87 7.70 -3.68
N ALA A 33 8.77 7.99 -2.99
CA ALA A 33 8.41 9.34 -2.54
C ALA A 33 9.24 9.84 -1.34
N GLY A 34 10.14 9.01 -0.79
CA GLY A 34 10.95 9.35 0.39
C GLY A 34 10.22 9.19 1.72
N HIS A 35 9.02 8.61 1.71
CA HIS A 35 8.19 8.38 2.90
C HIS A 35 7.81 6.90 2.98
N PRO A 36 8.77 5.98 3.20
CA PRO A 36 8.50 4.55 3.21
C PRO A 36 7.46 4.19 4.29
N LEU A 37 6.51 3.31 3.95
CA LEU A 37 5.53 2.81 4.93
C LEU A 37 6.17 1.84 5.93
N THR A 38 7.16 1.08 5.47
CA THR A 38 7.96 0.11 6.24
C THR A 38 9.32 -0.07 5.56
N LEU A 39 10.31 -0.56 6.28
CA LEU A 39 11.63 -0.91 5.73
C LEU A 39 11.67 -2.29 5.06
N ALA A 40 10.58 -3.05 5.14
CA ALA A 40 10.47 -4.33 4.46
C ALA A 40 10.38 -4.16 2.93
N GLN A 41 10.87 -5.15 2.19
CA GLN A 41 10.86 -5.10 0.73
C GLN A 41 9.41 -5.09 0.21
N PRO A 42 9.04 -4.20 -0.75
CA PRO A 42 7.67 -4.07 -1.22
C PRO A 42 7.04 -5.38 -1.69
N GLY A 43 7.82 -6.25 -2.35
CA GLY A 43 7.34 -7.54 -2.83
C GLY A 43 6.97 -8.55 -1.73
N TRP A 44 7.31 -8.25 -0.47
CA TRP A 44 7.00 -9.06 0.69
C TRP A 44 5.75 -8.59 1.44
N ILE A 45 5.21 -7.43 1.07
CA ILE A 45 4.04 -6.85 1.72
C ILE A 45 2.79 -7.39 1.04
N SER A 46 1.97 -8.12 1.80
CA SER A 46 0.64 -8.51 1.36
C SER A 46 -0.36 -7.36 1.55
N PRO A 47 -1.51 -7.38 0.87
CA PRO A 47 -2.58 -6.41 1.10
C PRO A 47 -3.05 -6.36 2.55
N SER A 48 -3.04 -7.51 3.24
CA SER A 48 -3.44 -7.57 4.64
C SER A 48 -2.41 -6.91 5.55
N ASP A 49 -1.12 -6.97 5.25
CA ASP A 49 -0.08 -6.34 6.07
C ASP A 49 -0.26 -4.82 6.11
N LEU A 50 -0.61 -4.18 4.98
CA LEU A 50 -0.92 -2.76 4.93
C LEU A 50 -2.15 -2.40 5.78
N LEU A 51 -3.17 -3.25 5.78
CA LEU A 51 -4.39 -2.99 6.56
C LEU A 51 -4.13 -3.07 8.07
N HIS A 52 -3.14 -3.85 8.50
CA HIS A 52 -2.75 -3.99 9.91
C HIS A 52 -1.65 -2.99 10.35
N MET A 53 -1.21 -2.08 9.48
CA MET A 53 -0.26 -1.00 9.84
C MET A 53 -0.95 0.24 10.43
N ARG A 54 -2.25 0.15 10.74
CA ARG A 54 -3.02 1.27 11.29
C ARG A 54 -2.73 1.46 12.77
N GLU A 55 -3.03 2.66 13.25
CA GLU A 55 -3.02 2.93 14.69
C GLU A 55 -3.97 1.97 15.42
N GLY A 56 -3.45 1.28 16.45
CA GLY A 56 -4.19 0.31 17.25
C GLY A 56 -4.18 -1.13 16.73
N ASP A 57 -3.73 -1.38 15.50
CA ASP A 57 -3.59 -2.73 14.95
C ASP A 57 -2.24 -3.36 15.32
N VAL A 58 -2.18 -4.70 15.28
CA VAL A 58 -0.94 -5.46 15.45
C VAL A 58 -0.29 -5.68 14.10
N ALA A 59 0.71 -4.87 13.78
CA ALA A 59 1.40 -4.93 12.50
C ALA A 59 2.37 -6.13 12.42
N ASN A 60 2.31 -6.85 11.29
CA ASN A 60 3.22 -7.96 11.00
C ASN A 60 4.63 -7.47 10.60
N PHE A 61 4.69 -6.30 9.96
CA PHE A 61 5.92 -5.55 9.68
C PHE A 61 5.88 -4.22 10.41
N LYS A 62 7.02 -3.79 10.96
CA LYS A 62 7.11 -2.50 11.65
C LYS A 62 6.78 -1.36 10.68
N PRO A 63 5.75 -0.53 10.97
CA PRO A 63 5.50 0.67 10.20
C PRO A 63 6.48 1.79 10.60
N GLU A 64 6.97 2.56 9.63
CA GLU A 64 7.77 3.76 9.88
C GLU A 64 6.88 4.92 10.36
N THR A 65 5.61 4.93 9.94
CA THR A 65 4.57 5.84 10.42
C THR A 65 3.24 5.10 10.45
N GLN A 66 2.47 5.25 11.53
CA GLN A 66 1.17 4.61 11.66
C GLN A 66 0.18 5.18 10.64
N LEU A 67 -0.54 4.28 9.95
CA LEU A 67 -1.57 4.68 9.01
C LEU A 67 -2.85 5.08 9.74
N GLN A 68 -3.47 6.16 9.28
CA GLN A 68 -4.79 6.57 9.77
C GLN A 68 -5.88 6.07 8.83
N TYR A 69 -6.89 5.40 9.39
CA TYR A 69 -8.06 5.00 8.62
C TYR A 69 -9.03 6.18 8.47
N ILE A 70 -9.08 6.73 7.26
CA ILE A 70 -9.94 7.89 6.93
C ILE A 70 -11.34 7.50 6.39
N GLY A 71 -11.71 6.22 6.44
CA GLY A 71 -12.99 5.71 5.91
C GLY A 71 -12.91 5.19 4.47
N HIS A 72 -14.08 4.86 3.90
CA HIS A 72 -14.20 4.47 2.50
C HIS A 72 -14.58 5.68 1.65
N LEU A 73 -13.70 6.08 0.73
CA LEU A 73 -13.93 7.22 -0.15
C LEU A 73 -15.00 6.87 -1.19
N LYS A 74 -16.25 7.31 -0.96
CA LYS A 74 -17.34 7.16 -1.94
C LYS A 74 -17.19 8.22 -3.03
N LEU A 75 -17.03 7.75 -4.27
CA LEU A 75 -16.77 8.57 -5.46
C LEU A 75 -17.71 9.79 -5.59
N GLY A 76 -19.00 9.61 -5.29
CA GLY A 76 -20.02 10.66 -5.42
C GLY A 76 -19.90 11.84 -4.44
N ILE A 77 -19.17 11.69 -3.34
CA ILE A 77 -18.95 12.76 -2.35
C ILE A 77 -17.63 13.49 -2.67
N TYR A 78 -16.57 12.75 -3.02
CA TYR A 78 -15.23 13.32 -3.22
C TYR A 78 -15.08 14.12 -4.54
N ILE A 79 -15.72 13.68 -5.64
CA ILE A 79 -15.66 14.40 -6.92
C ILE A 79 -16.42 15.74 -6.88
N LYS A 80 -17.44 15.88 -6.01
CA LYS A 80 -18.13 17.16 -5.82
C LYS A 80 -17.27 18.18 -5.05
N THR A 81 -16.37 17.71 -4.18
CA THR A 81 -15.50 18.58 -3.39
C THR A 81 -14.43 19.25 -4.24
N SER A 82 -13.92 18.62 -5.30
CA SER A 82 -12.97 19.24 -6.25
C SER A 82 -13.56 20.52 -6.87
N ARG A 83 -14.88 20.53 -7.12
CA ARG A 83 -15.61 21.70 -7.65
C ARG A 83 -15.89 22.77 -6.59
N LEU A 84 -15.92 22.40 -5.31
CA LEU A 84 -16.18 23.31 -4.19
C LEU A 84 -14.91 23.96 -3.63
N VAL A 85 -13.73 23.34 -3.80
CA VAL A 85 -12.44 23.86 -3.29
C VAL A 85 -11.72 24.76 -4.32
N GLY A 86 -12.30 24.98 -5.50
CA GLY A 86 -11.80 25.99 -6.45
C GLY A 86 -10.39 25.71 -6.99
N LEU A 87 -9.98 24.44 -7.05
CA LEU A 87 -8.76 24.04 -7.73
C LEU A 87 -9.08 23.89 -9.23
N ASN A 88 -8.92 25.00 -9.97
CA ASN A 88 -8.78 24.99 -11.43
C ASN A 88 -7.33 24.69 -11.80
#